data_AF-A0A3B9KP47-F1
#
_entry.id   AF-A0A3B9KP47-F1
#
_cell.length_a   1.000
_cell.length_b   1.000
_cell.length_c   1.000
_cell.angle_alpha   90.00
_cell.angle_beta   90.00
_cell.angle_gamma   90.00
#
_symmetry.space_group_name_H-M   'P 1'
#
loop_
_entity.id
_entity.type
_entity.pdbx_description
1 polymer ?
#
loop_
_entity_poly.entity_id
_entity_poly.type
_entity_poly.pdbx_seq_one_letter_code
_entity_poly.pdbx_strand_id
1 'polypeptide(L)'
;MTFNSELKVEFRVKYIMILIIIIILSLSIETCTTSVGPNNSKKPTAVLTSTASVVKVGNYIILDGSQSSTGGGDTLIYNWEADESNPVEVPLYGEKTQNLGFIKEGTYIFRLTVSDGTQNSNTEQVEIKVEPRTNIIFEDPSLEIQVRYALKMPTDELIGEDLLKVDSLSRKIITGVDIYSLNGLENCENIVYLQFGHQNISNITPLSALTKLRELNLTQNRKIKDITPLRNLVSLEKLKLDRNLIEDISALQNLIKLTYLNMLENPIQDLSYLKNLTKLEELWLSYTQDGELLFLTELKNLYLLWMTSCNVTDIQYLKSLANLHKINFDGNDITDLSPLSNLKQLEWLYLDQNQVTDITPLESLENLTALRLWNNQITDILPLENNKGLGERDEVGLFGNPLNEISINEYIPALRARGVVVWW
;
A
#
# COMPACT_ATOMS: atom_id res chain seq x y z
N MET A 1 34.62 2.83 -9.51
CA MET A 1 35.13 2.23 -8.27
C MET A 1 33.99 1.43 -7.66
N THR A 2 34.22 0.12 -7.52
CA THR A 2 33.30 -0.90 -7.02
C THR A 2 32.94 -0.65 -5.56
N PHE A 3 31.68 -0.30 -5.29
CA PHE A 3 31.10 -0.37 -3.94
C PHE A 3 30.31 -1.66 -3.80
N ASN A 4 30.68 -2.40 -2.76
CA ASN A 4 30.59 -3.84 -2.65
C ASN A 4 29.18 -4.34 -2.33
N SER A 5 28.84 -5.46 -2.97
CA SER A 5 27.61 -6.24 -2.91
C SER A 5 27.40 -7.04 -1.61
N GLU A 6 27.94 -6.58 -0.47
CA GLU A 6 27.85 -7.28 0.83
C GLU A 6 26.71 -6.80 1.74
N LEU A 7 26.04 -5.68 1.41
CA LEU A 7 24.87 -5.19 2.14
C LEU A 7 23.52 -5.81 1.73
N LYS A 8 23.52 -6.73 0.75
CA LYS A 8 22.30 -7.42 0.28
C LYS A 8 22.12 -8.85 0.81
N VAL A 9 23.04 -9.36 1.64
CA VAL A 9 22.95 -10.72 2.22
C VAL A 9 22.60 -10.69 3.72
N GLU A 10 22.82 -9.60 4.45
CA GLU A 10 22.44 -9.48 5.87
C GLU A 10 20.96 -9.15 6.14
N PHE A 11 20.18 -8.77 5.13
CA PHE A 11 18.73 -8.52 5.29
C PHE A 11 17.84 -9.75 5.01
N ARG A 12 18.40 -10.91 4.65
CA ARG A 12 17.63 -12.13 4.36
C ARG A 12 17.72 -13.24 5.42
N VAL A 13 18.36 -13.00 6.57
CA VAL A 13 18.44 -14.00 7.66
C VAL A 13 17.79 -13.53 8.98
N LYS A 14 17.28 -12.28 9.05
CA LYS A 14 16.71 -11.72 10.30
C LYS A 14 15.19 -11.87 10.49
N TYR A 15 14.50 -12.62 9.63
CA TYR A 15 13.05 -12.84 9.74
C TYR A 15 12.59 -14.31 9.85
N ILE A 16 13.52 -15.27 10.03
CA ILE A 16 13.17 -16.70 10.12
C ILE A 16 13.54 -17.34 11.49
N MET A 17 14.09 -16.62 12.46
CA MET A 17 14.45 -17.25 13.75
C MET A 17 14.40 -16.32 14.97
N ILE A 18 13.24 -15.76 15.34
CA ILE A 18 12.92 -15.44 16.76
C ILE A 18 11.39 -15.49 16.94
N LEU A 19 10.84 -16.69 17.08
CA LEU A 19 9.58 -16.90 17.80
C LEU A 19 9.63 -18.24 18.53
N ILE A 20 10.62 -18.41 19.42
CA ILE A 20 10.66 -19.40 20.51
C ILE A 20 11.84 -18.98 21.40
N ILE A 21 11.54 -18.62 22.65
CA ILE A 21 12.35 -18.66 23.90
C ILE A 21 11.88 -17.52 24.83
N ILE A 22 10.87 -17.88 25.63
CA ILE A 22 10.82 -17.78 27.09
C ILE A 22 11.25 -16.43 27.71
N ILE A 23 10.25 -15.69 28.14
CA ILE A 23 10.30 -14.63 29.14
C ILE A 23 10.75 -15.22 30.49
N ILE A 24 11.92 -14.84 30.99
CA ILE A 24 12.23 -14.86 32.43
C ILE A 24 12.70 -13.45 32.79
N LEU A 25 11.76 -12.65 33.30
CA LEU A 25 12.04 -11.44 34.07
C LEU A 25 11.64 -11.75 35.51
N SER A 26 12.66 -11.94 36.34
CA SER A 26 12.56 -12.06 37.79
C SER A 26 12.15 -10.72 38.39
N LEU A 27 10.87 -10.58 38.69
CA LEU A 27 10.36 -9.58 39.63
C LEU A 27 9.65 -10.36 40.75
N SER A 28 10.28 -10.32 41.92
CA SER A 28 9.76 -10.80 43.18
C SER A 28 8.45 -10.09 43.51
N ILE A 29 7.34 -10.79 43.36
CA ILE A 29 6.05 -10.40 43.92
C ILE A 29 5.73 -11.40 45.03
N GLU A 30 5.54 -10.84 46.22
CA GLU A 30 5.17 -11.51 47.45
C GLU A 30 4.00 -12.46 47.24
N THR A 31 4.14 -13.67 47.78
CA THR A 31 3.09 -14.68 47.80
C THR A 31 1.93 -14.21 48.67
N CYS A 32 0.93 -13.57 48.05
CA CYS A 32 -0.40 -13.48 48.63
C CYS A 32 -1.16 -14.76 48.25
N THR A 33 -1.11 -15.76 49.14
CA THR A 33 -1.92 -16.98 49.03
C THR A 33 -3.39 -16.61 49.24
N THR A 34 -4.08 -16.28 48.16
CA THR A 34 -5.53 -16.46 48.11
C THR A 34 -5.76 -17.92 47.75
N SER A 35 -6.46 -18.64 48.63
CA SER A 35 -6.85 -20.02 48.41
C SER A 35 -7.84 -20.08 47.23
N VAL A 36 -7.32 -20.27 46.02
CA VAL A 36 -8.13 -20.77 44.90
C VAL A 36 -8.37 -22.25 45.23
N GLY A 37 -9.64 -22.61 45.44
CA GLY A 37 -10.04 -24.02 45.57
C GLY A 37 -9.53 -24.85 44.38
N PRO A 38 -9.58 -26.19 44.44
CA PRO A 38 -9.09 -27.03 43.35
C PRO A 38 -9.68 -26.52 42.03
N ASN A 39 -8.82 -26.03 41.14
CA ASN A 39 -9.22 -25.49 39.86
C ASN A 39 -9.70 -26.67 39.02
N ASN A 40 -10.98 -27.02 39.18
CA ASN A 40 -11.70 -28.03 38.40
C ASN A 40 -11.97 -27.52 36.98
N SER A 41 -11.11 -26.65 36.42
CA SER A 41 -11.23 -26.24 35.02
C SER A 41 -10.97 -27.47 34.18
N LYS A 42 -12.02 -27.98 33.53
CA LYS A 42 -11.91 -29.14 32.66
C LYS A 42 -10.95 -28.77 31.52
N LYS A 43 -10.17 -29.75 31.06
CA LYS A 43 -9.31 -29.57 29.89
C LYS A 43 -10.10 -28.95 28.74
N PRO A 44 -9.57 -27.94 28.03
CA PRO A 44 -10.25 -27.37 26.87
C PRO A 44 -10.44 -28.44 25.79
N THR A 45 -11.50 -28.29 24.99
CA THR A 45 -11.89 -29.23 23.94
C THR A 45 -11.84 -28.52 22.60
N ALA A 46 -10.98 -28.99 21.69
CA ALA A 46 -10.98 -28.56 20.30
C ALA A 46 -12.11 -29.27 19.56
N VAL A 47 -12.80 -28.54 18.69
CA VAL A 47 -13.75 -29.08 17.72
C VAL A 47 -13.38 -28.46 16.39
N LEU A 48 -13.12 -29.28 15.38
CA LEU A 48 -12.73 -28.85 14.05
C LEU A 48 -13.72 -29.38 13.02
N THR A 49 -14.27 -28.48 12.21
CA THR A 49 -15.10 -28.82 11.05
C THR A 49 -14.58 -28.13 9.80
N SER A 50 -14.98 -28.62 8.64
CA SER A 50 -14.69 -28.00 7.34
C SER A 50 -15.97 -27.91 6.51
N THR A 51 -16.06 -26.90 5.64
CA THR A 51 -17.21 -26.78 4.72
C THR A 51 -17.24 -27.87 3.66
N ALA A 52 -16.10 -28.47 3.33
CA ALA A 52 -15.97 -29.59 2.40
C ALA A 52 -14.68 -30.36 2.67
N SER A 53 -14.69 -31.68 2.44
CA SER A 53 -13.51 -32.56 2.53
C SER A 53 -12.90 -32.91 1.17
N VAL A 54 -13.62 -32.63 0.08
CA VAL A 54 -13.14 -32.79 -1.30
C VAL A 54 -13.50 -31.54 -2.08
N VAL A 55 -12.50 -30.91 -2.69
CA VAL A 55 -12.65 -29.68 -3.47
C VAL A 55 -11.76 -29.73 -4.72
N LYS A 56 -11.89 -28.75 -5.61
CA LYS A 56 -11.00 -28.60 -6.77
C LYS A 56 -10.00 -27.46 -6.54
N VAL A 57 -8.88 -27.49 -7.26
CA VAL A 57 -8.01 -26.31 -7.40
C VAL A 57 -8.86 -25.11 -7.83
N GLY A 58 -8.57 -23.91 -7.32
CA GLY A 58 -9.38 -22.72 -7.53
C GLY A 58 -10.55 -22.58 -6.55
N ASN A 59 -10.90 -23.60 -5.76
CA ASN A 59 -11.86 -23.47 -4.66
C ASN A 59 -11.21 -22.95 -3.39
N TYR A 60 -12.05 -22.52 -2.45
CA TYR A 60 -11.65 -22.31 -1.06
C TYR A 60 -12.60 -23.04 -0.12
N ILE A 61 -12.16 -23.28 1.12
CA ILE A 61 -12.99 -23.82 2.19
C ILE A 61 -12.94 -22.91 3.41
N ILE A 62 -13.85 -23.16 4.34
CA ILE A 62 -13.80 -22.61 5.69
C ILE A 62 -13.50 -23.77 6.66
N LEU A 63 -12.40 -23.67 7.39
CA LEU A 63 -12.20 -24.47 8.60
C LEU A 63 -12.82 -23.72 9.77
N ASP A 64 -13.62 -24.41 10.58
CA ASP A 64 -14.36 -23.80 11.67
C ASP A 64 -14.07 -24.52 12.99
N GLY A 65 -13.39 -23.79 13.87
CA GLY A 65 -13.07 -24.17 15.24
C GLY A 65 -14.06 -23.64 16.28
N SER A 66 -15.09 -22.90 15.88
CA SER A 66 -15.95 -22.10 16.77
C SER A 66 -16.71 -22.89 17.84
N GLN A 67 -16.87 -24.19 17.65
CA GLN A 67 -17.49 -25.09 18.63
C GLN A 67 -16.51 -25.59 19.71
N SER A 68 -15.25 -25.17 19.64
CA SER A 68 -14.25 -25.44 20.68
C SER A 68 -14.62 -24.73 21.99
N SER A 69 -14.22 -25.28 23.14
CA SER A 69 -14.57 -24.75 24.46
C SER A 69 -13.41 -24.78 25.45
N THR A 70 -13.42 -23.85 26.40
CA THR A 70 -12.38 -23.68 27.43
C THR A 70 -12.45 -24.70 28.57
N GLY A 71 -13.53 -25.50 28.63
CA GLY A 71 -13.79 -26.37 29.78
C GLY A 71 -14.07 -25.62 31.10
N GLY A 72 -14.33 -24.31 31.05
CA GLY A 72 -14.75 -23.48 32.19
C GLY A 72 -13.96 -22.17 32.39
N GLY A 73 -12.96 -21.87 31.56
CA GLY A 73 -12.23 -20.58 31.58
C GLY A 73 -12.82 -19.50 30.65
N ASP A 74 -12.33 -18.27 30.77
CA ASP A 74 -12.86 -17.09 30.04
C ASP A 74 -12.17 -16.81 28.69
N THR A 75 -11.00 -17.39 28.45
CA THR A 75 -10.18 -17.12 27.24
C THR A 75 -9.91 -18.41 26.49
N LEU A 76 -10.06 -18.40 25.16
CA LEU A 76 -9.73 -19.52 24.28
C LEU A 76 -8.81 -19.05 23.14
N ILE A 77 -7.65 -19.67 23.03
CA ILE A 77 -6.63 -19.38 22.01
C ILE A 77 -6.66 -20.51 20.97
N TYR A 78 -6.70 -20.15 19.68
CA TYR A 78 -6.74 -21.10 18.56
C TYR A 78 -5.36 -21.27 17.94
N ASN A 79 -4.79 -22.47 18.05
CA ASN A 79 -3.50 -22.80 17.45
C ASN A 79 -3.72 -23.72 16.25
N TRP A 80 -3.61 -23.14 15.06
CA TRP A 80 -3.73 -23.84 13.79
C TRP A 80 -2.37 -24.27 13.27
N GLU A 81 -2.30 -25.46 12.69
CA GLU A 81 -1.11 -26.00 12.07
C GLU A 81 -1.46 -26.62 10.71
N ALA A 82 -0.67 -26.30 9.69
CA ALA A 82 -0.69 -26.99 8.40
C ALA A 82 0.40 -28.06 8.41
N ASP A 83 0.09 -29.26 7.96
CA ASP A 83 1.08 -30.33 7.86
C ASP A 83 2.18 -29.98 6.85
N GLU A 84 3.44 -30.31 7.18
CA GLU A 84 4.60 -30.04 6.32
C GLU A 84 4.52 -30.75 4.97
N SER A 85 3.73 -31.82 4.86
CA SER A 85 3.49 -32.54 3.59
C SER A 85 2.50 -31.83 2.66
N ASN A 86 1.86 -30.74 3.10
CA ASN A 86 0.88 -30.02 2.28
C ASN A 86 1.52 -29.51 0.98
N PRO A 87 0.85 -29.67 -0.19
CA PRO A 87 1.46 -29.36 -1.48
C PRO A 87 1.93 -27.91 -1.68
N VAL A 88 1.32 -26.95 -0.98
CA VAL A 88 1.65 -25.53 -0.92
C VAL A 88 1.29 -24.99 0.46
N GLU A 89 2.07 -24.04 0.97
CA GLU A 89 1.76 -23.30 2.19
C GLU A 89 0.46 -22.50 2.04
N VAL A 90 -0.38 -22.54 3.09
CA VAL A 90 -1.62 -21.76 3.16
C VAL A 90 -1.58 -20.92 4.44
N PRO A 91 -1.90 -19.62 4.37
CA PRO A 91 -1.84 -18.75 5.54
C PRO A 91 -2.86 -19.18 6.59
N LEU A 92 -2.39 -19.37 7.83
CA LEU A 92 -3.20 -19.68 9.01
C LEU A 92 -3.03 -18.57 10.06
N TYR A 93 -4.11 -18.24 10.76
CA TYR A 93 -4.18 -17.15 11.73
C TYR A 93 -4.74 -17.62 13.07
N GLY A 94 -4.51 -16.90 14.16
CA GLY A 94 -5.05 -17.20 15.51
C GLY A 94 -6.55 -16.96 15.68
N GLU A 95 -7.32 -17.04 14.58
CA GLU A 95 -8.76 -16.83 14.54
C GLU A 95 -9.52 -18.15 14.67
N LYS A 96 -10.77 -18.08 15.14
CA LYS A 96 -11.62 -19.28 15.29
C LYS A 96 -11.99 -19.97 13.97
N THR A 97 -11.88 -19.26 12.84
CA THR A 97 -12.19 -19.76 11.49
C THR A 97 -11.08 -19.39 10.52
N GLN A 98 -10.78 -20.29 9.58
CA GLN A 98 -9.78 -20.07 8.53
C GLN A 98 -10.44 -20.16 7.15
N ASN A 99 -10.20 -19.17 6.28
CA ASN A 99 -10.57 -19.24 4.88
C ASN A 99 -9.35 -19.66 4.06
N LEU A 100 -9.41 -20.84 3.42
CA LEU A 100 -8.23 -21.47 2.81
C LEU A 100 -8.52 -21.79 1.34
N GLY A 101 -7.78 -21.14 0.45
CA GLY A 101 -7.84 -21.35 -0.99
C GLY A 101 -6.76 -22.31 -1.49
N PHE A 102 -7.11 -23.16 -2.45
CA PHE A 102 -6.22 -24.21 -2.94
C PHE A 102 -5.82 -24.00 -4.39
N ILE A 103 -4.52 -23.86 -4.63
CA ILE A 103 -3.96 -23.59 -5.97
C ILE A 103 -3.30 -24.81 -6.62
N LYS A 104 -3.16 -25.90 -5.87
CA LYS A 104 -2.45 -27.11 -6.30
C LYS A 104 -3.18 -28.34 -5.81
N GLU A 105 -3.15 -29.39 -6.63
CA GLU A 105 -3.75 -30.68 -6.33
C GLU A 105 -2.97 -31.42 -5.24
N GLY A 106 -3.67 -32.30 -4.53
CA GLY A 106 -3.09 -33.17 -3.52
C GLY A 106 -3.94 -33.23 -2.26
N THR A 107 -3.39 -33.89 -1.24
CA THR A 107 -4.02 -34.00 0.06
C THR A 107 -3.44 -32.95 0.99
N TYR A 108 -4.32 -32.16 1.61
CA TYR A 108 -3.96 -31.16 2.61
C TYR A 108 -4.46 -31.60 3.97
N ILE A 109 -3.61 -31.47 4.98
CA ILE A 109 -3.92 -31.82 6.35
C ILE A 109 -3.77 -30.55 7.21
N PHE A 110 -4.79 -30.29 8.01
CA PHE A 110 -4.82 -29.18 8.96
C PHE A 110 -5.16 -29.69 10.35
N ARG A 111 -4.55 -29.08 11.35
CA ARG A 111 -4.72 -29.42 12.76
C ARG A 111 -5.15 -28.20 13.56
N LEU A 112 -5.98 -28.45 14.56
CA LEU A 112 -6.41 -27.46 15.54
C LEU A 112 -6.12 -27.98 16.94
N THR A 113 -5.41 -27.17 17.72
CA THR A 113 -5.33 -27.30 19.17
C THR A 113 -5.81 -25.99 19.79
N VAL A 114 -6.63 -26.05 20.83
CA VAL A 114 -7.07 -24.85 21.56
C VAL A 114 -6.47 -24.82 22.97
N SER A 115 -6.25 -23.62 23.49
CA SER A 115 -5.65 -23.41 24.81
C SER A 115 -6.49 -22.45 25.65
N ASP A 116 -6.59 -22.72 26.95
CA ASP A 116 -7.18 -21.78 27.94
C ASP A 116 -6.11 -20.84 28.57
N GLY A 117 -4.87 -20.88 28.06
CA GLY A 117 -3.72 -20.15 28.60
C GLY A 117 -2.93 -20.93 29.66
N THR A 118 -3.47 -22.04 30.17
CA THR A 118 -2.81 -22.93 31.15
C THR A 118 -2.62 -24.36 30.63
N GLN A 119 -3.60 -24.85 29.86
CA GLN A 119 -3.64 -26.21 29.33
C GLN A 119 -4.06 -26.18 27.86
N ASN A 120 -3.56 -27.16 27.09
CA ASN A 120 -3.93 -27.37 25.70
C ASN A 120 -4.94 -28.51 25.58
N SER A 121 -5.82 -28.44 24.58
CA SER A 121 -6.74 -29.52 24.22
C SER A 121 -5.99 -30.71 23.61
N ASN A 122 -6.73 -31.78 23.28
CA ASN A 122 -6.23 -32.71 22.26
C ASN A 122 -6.21 -32.01 20.89
N THR A 123 -5.41 -32.51 19.97
CA THR A 123 -5.32 -32.00 18.61
C THR A 123 -6.38 -32.66 17.73
N GLU A 124 -7.24 -31.86 17.14
CA GLU A 124 -8.17 -32.29 16.09
C GLU A 124 -7.51 -32.13 14.72
N GLN A 125 -7.88 -32.98 13.77
CA GLN A 125 -7.31 -32.96 12.41
C GLN A 125 -8.42 -33.09 11.37
N VAL A 126 -8.24 -32.41 10.24
CA VAL A 126 -9.05 -32.59 9.03
C VAL A 126 -8.15 -32.81 7.82
N GLU A 127 -8.60 -33.68 6.93
CA GLU A 127 -7.98 -33.94 5.64
C GLU A 127 -8.87 -33.39 4.52
N ILE A 128 -8.26 -32.65 3.60
CA ILE A 128 -8.91 -32.04 2.44
C ILE A 128 -8.24 -32.58 1.19
N LYS A 129 -9.00 -33.28 0.35
CA LYS A 129 -8.54 -33.74 -0.95
C LYS A 129 -8.82 -32.66 -2.01
N VAL A 130 -7.78 -32.18 -2.67
CA VAL A 130 -7.86 -31.18 -3.74
C VAL A 130 -7.62 -31.84 -5.09
N GLU A 131 -8.64 -31.81 -5.93
CA GLU A 131 -8.67 -32.41 -7.26
C GLU A 131 -8.33 -31.37 -8.36
N PRO A 132 -7.94 -31.82 -9.57
CA PRO A 132 -7.71 -30.94 -10.71
C PRO A 132 -8.91 -30.04 -11.03
N ARG A 133 -8.63 -28.86 -11.61
CA ARG A 133 -9.65 -28.00 -12.20
C ARG A 133 -10.31 -28.64 -13.40
N THR A 134 -11.60 -28.37 -13.56
CA THR A 134 -12.39 -28.66 -14.75
C THR A 134 -13.06 -27.36 -15.20
N ASN A 135 -13.23 -27.12 -16.50
CA ASN A 135 -13.86 -25.90 -17.04
C ASN A 135 -13.15 -24.61 -16.56
N ILE A 136 -11.87 -24.47 -16.90
CA ILE A 136 -11.03 -23.34 -16.45
C ILE A 136 -11.58 -22.03 -17.03
N ILE A 137 -12.22 -21.23 -16.16
CA ILE A 137 -12.67 -19.87 -16.49
C ILE A 137 -11.51 -18.88 -16.31
N PHE A 138 -10.81 -18.98 -15.19
CA PHE A 138 -9.64 -18.16 -14.88
C PHE A 138 -8.38 -18.98 -15.04
N GLU A 139 -7.43 -18.50 -15.82
CA GLU A 139 -6.15 -19.19 -16.00
C GLU A 139 -5.44 -19.39 -14.66
N ASP A 140 -5.44 -18.34 -13.84
CA ASP A 140 -4.83 -18.32 -12.52
C ASP A 140 -5.80 -18.80 -11.42
N PRO A 141 -5.49 -19.90 -10.70
CA PRO A 141 -6.34 -20.37 -9.61
C PRO A 141 -6.40 -19.40 -8.43
N SER A 142 -5.35 -18.62 -8.16
CA SER A 142 -5.39 -17.58 -7.12
C SER A 142 -6.43 -16.52 -7.46
N LEU A 143 -6.54 -16.12 -8.73
CA LEU A 143 -7.58 -15.18 -9.18
C LEU A 143 -8.99 -15.77 -9.03
N GLU A 144 -9.18 -17.02 -9.45
CA GLU A 144 -10.46 -17.71 -9.28
C GLU A 144 -10.91 -17.73 -7.82
N ILE A 145 -9.98 -18.00 -6.90
CA ILE A 145 -10.24 -18.01 -5.45
C ILE A 145 -10.69 -16.63 -4.96
N GLN A 146 -10.05 -15.53 -5.43
CA GLN A 146 -10.48 -14.18 -5.06
C GLN A 146 -11.91 -13.88 -5.55
N VAL A 147 -12.24 -14.31 -6.78
CA VAL A 147 -13.57 -14.14 -7.37
C VAL A 147 -14.61 -14.93 -6.58
N ARG A 148 -14.34 -16.21 -6.33
CA ARG A 148 -15.22 -17.08 -5.52
C ARG A 148 -15.44 -16.54 -4.12
N TYR A 149 -14.38 -16.02 -3.50
CA TYR A 149 -14.47 -15.42 -2.18
C TYR A 149 -15.36 -14.17 -2.19
N ALA A 150 -15.22 -13.30 -3.18
CA ALA A 150 -16.09 -12.13 -3.35
C ALA A 150 -17.56 -12.52 -3.54
N LEU A 151 -17.82 -13.60 -4.28
CA LEU A 151 -19.16 -14.15 -4.52
C LEU A 151 -19.72 -14.98 -3.36
N LYS A 152 -18.89 -15.33 -2.36
CA LYS A 152 -19.20 -16.29 -1.29
C LYS A 152 -19.62 -17.66 -1.85
N MET A 153 -18.88 -18.14 -2.86
CA MET A 153 -19.10 -19.42 -3.54
C MET A 153 -17.87 -20.33 -3.36
N PRO A 154 -17.70 -21.00 -2.21
CA PRO A 154 -16.49 -21.76 -1.89
C PRO A 154 -16.20 -22.89 -2.88
N THR A 155 -17.23 -23.70 -3.17
CA THR A 155 -17.11 -24.96 -3.93
C THR A 155 -18.16 -25.11 -5.02
N ASP A 156 -19.22 -24.31 -5.00
CA ASP A 156 -20.29 -24.38 -6.01
C ASP A 156 -19.74 -24.14 -7.41
N GLU A 157 -20.40 -24.71 -8.41
CA GLU A 157 -20.03 -24.48 -9.81
C GLU A 157 -20.13 -22.99 -10.13
N LEU A 158 -19.07 -22.44 -10.72
CA LEU A 158 -19.01 -21.04 -11.10
C LEU A 158 -19.46 -20.90 -12.54
N ILE A 159 -20.53 -20.15 -12.78
CA ILE A 159 -21.09 -19.93 -14.13
C ILE A 159 -21.01 -18.46 -14.53
N GLY A 160 -21.16 -18.17 -15.83
CA GLY A 160 -21.04 -16.81 -16.37
C GLY A 160 -21.97 -15.78 -15.70
N GLU A 161 -23.20 -16.18 -15.34
CA GLU A 161 -24.14 -15.30 -14.63
C GLU A 161 -23.64 -14.87 -13.25
N ASP A 162 -22.83 -15.69 -12.58
CA ASP A 162 -22.23 -15.31 -11.29
C ASP A 162 -21.13 -14.28 -11.45
N LEU A 163 -20.37 -14.34 -12.54
CA LEU A 163 -19.28 -13.40 -12.83
C LEU A 163 -19.79 -11.97 -12.99
N LEU A 164 -21.03 -11.82 -13.49
CA LEU A 164 -21.70 -10.52 -13.60
C LEU A 164 -22.09 -9.93 -12.24
N LYS A 165 -22.06 -10.70 -11.14
CA LYS A 165 -22.35 -10.20 -9.78
C LYS A 165 -21.11 -9.60 -9.12
N VAL A 166 -19.92 -9.75 -9.72
CA VAL A 166 -18.67 -9.21 -9.19
C VAL A 166 -18.57 -7.73 -9.54
N ASP A 167 -18.67 -6.86 -8.54
CA ASP A 167 -18.50 -5.40 -8.67
C ASP A 167 -17.19 -4.88 -8.07
N SER A 168 -16.55 -5.67 -7.21
CA SER A 168 -15.35 -5.27 -6.49
C SER A 168 -14.47 -6.48 -6.21
N LEU A 169 -13.18 -6.34 -6.50
CA LEU A 169 -12.17 -7.32 -6.16
C LEU A 169 -11.00 -6.66 -5.45
N SER A 170 -10.59 -7.26 -4.35
CA SER A 170 -9.40 -6.89 -3.58
C SER A 170 -8.69 -8.14 -3.14
N ARG A 171 -7.36 -8.12 -3.13
CA ARG A 171 -6.58 -9.24 -2.62
C ARG A 171 -6.97 -9.60 -1.17
N LYS A 172 -7.34 -10.85 -0.95
CA LYS A 172 -7.48 -11.50 0.35
C LYS A 172 -6.35 -12.50 0.54
N ILE A 173 -5.79 -12.53 1.75
CA ILE A 173 -4.72 -13.45 2.13
C ILE A 173 -5.35 -14.81 2.49
N ILE A 174 -5.96 -15.44 1.48
CA ILE A 174 -6.56 -16.77 1.56
C ILE A 174 -5.81 -17.78 0.70
N THR A 175 -4.86 -17.30 -0.12
CA THR A 175 -3.89 -18.10 -0.86
C THR A 175 -2.47 -17.69 -0.45
N GLY A 176 -1.53 -18.64 -0.49
CA GLY A 176 -0.10 -18.36 -0.24
C GLY A 176 0.64 -17.83 -1.47
N VAL A 177 -0.03 -17.65 -2.61
CA VAL A 177 0.61 -17.30 -3.90
C VAL A 177 -0.10 -16.13 -4.55
N ASP A 178 0.71 -15.19 -5.05
CA ASP A 178 0.27 -13.99 -5.75
C ASP A 178 -0.31 -14.31 -7.13
N ILE A 179 -1.23 -13.45 -7.57
CA ILE A 179 -1.83 -13.51 -8.90
C ILE A 179 -0.77 -13.19 -9.97
N TYR A 180 -0.67 -14.01 -11.01
CA TYR A 180 0.22 -13.82 -12.15
C TYR A 180 -0.51 -13.61 -13.47
N SER A 181 -1.75 -14.08 -13.61
CA SER A 181 -2.57 -13.88 -14.82
C SER A 181 -3.95 -13.33 -14.48
N LEU A 182 -4.42 -12.38 -15.30
CA LEU A 182 -5.78 -11.83 -15.22
C LEU A 182 -6.74 -12.49 -16.22
N ASN A 183 -6.29 -13.48 -17.00
CA ASN A 183 -7.12 -14.11 -18.02
C ASN A 183 -8.34 -14.79 -17.38
N GLY A 184 -9.52 -14.53 -17.96
CA GLY A 184 -10.83 -14.88 -17.42
C GLY A 184 -11.55 -13.72 -16.75
N LEU A 185 -10.82 -12.68 -16.31
CA LEU A 185 -11.39 -11.50 -15.65
C LEU A 185 -12.24 -10.64 -16.60
N GLU A 186 -11.98 -10.71 -17.91
CA GLU A 186 -12.78 -10.05 -18.94
C GLU A 186 -14.28 -10.44 -18.89
N ASN A 187 -14.62 -11.58 -18.28
CA ASN A 187 -16.00 -12.04 -18.08
C ASN A 187 -16.72 -11.37 -16.89
N CYS A 188 -15.99 -10.63 -16.05
CA CYS A 188 -16.54 -9.93 -14.88
C CYS A 188 -16.85 -8.46 -15.22
N GLU A 189 -17.70 -8.22 -16.22
CA GLU A 189 -17.91 -6.91 -16.85
C GLU A 189 -18.45 -5.81 -15.91
N ASN A 190 -19.00 -6.20 -14.75
CA ASN A 190 -19.58 -5.28 -13.77
C ASN A 190 -18.59 -4.77 -12.72
N ILE A 191 -17.31 -5.14 -12.81
CA ILE A 191 -16.29 -4.65 -11.88
C ILE A 191 -16.17 -3.12 -11.97
N VAL A 192 -16.29 -2.50 -10.81
CA VAL A 192 -16.13 -1.06 -10.56
C VAL A 192 -14.82 -0.77 -9.82
N TYR A 193 -14.39 -1.67 -8.94
CA TYR A 193 -13.19 -1.50 -8.11
C TYR A 193 -12.27 -2.73 -8.24
N LEU A 194 -11.02 -2.51 -8.63
CA LEU A 194 -10.02 -3.59 -8.74
C LEU A 194 -8.74 -3.22 -7.99
N GLN A 195 -8.43 -3.97 -6.93
CA GLN A 195 -7.30 -3.74 -6.03
C GLN A 195 -6.37 -4.97 -6.00
N PHE A 196 -5.46 -5.03 -6.97
CA PHE A 196 -4.45 -6.08 -7.11
C PHE A 196 -3.02 -5.50 -7.18
N GLY A 197 -2.72 -4.62 -6.23
CA GLY A 197 -1.34 -4.22 -5.96
C GLY A 197 -0.53 -5.36 -5.33
N HIS A 198 0.80 -5.26 -5.44
CA HIS A 198 1.78 -6.21 -4.90
C HIS A 198 1.56 -7.66 -5.39
N GLN A 199 1.16 -7.84 -6.64
CA GLN A 199 1.03 -9.16 -7.28
C GLN A 199 2.19 -9.41 -8.25
N ASN A 200 2.08 -10.47 -9.07
CA ASN A 200 3.06 -10.84 -10.09
C ASN A 200 2.49 -10.69 -11.51
N ILE A 201 1.58 -9.73 -11.70
CA ILE A 201 0.85 -9.50 -12.95
C ILE A 201 1.78 -8.79 -13.96
N SER A 202 1.73 -9.22 -15.21
CA SER A 202 2.47 -8.58 -16.32
C SER A 202 1.58 -8.19 -17.49
N ASN A 203 0.58 -9.01 -17.80
CA ASN A 203 -0.39 -8.77 -18.87
C ASN A 203 -1.73 -8.33 -18.28
N ILE A 204 -2.19 -7.15 -18.70
CA ILE A 204 -3.48 -6.57 -18.27
C ILE A 204 -4.50 -6.47 -19.40
N THR A 205 -4.28 -7.17 -20.52
CA THR A 205 -5.23 -7.25 -21.67
C THR A 205 -6.67 -7.54 -21.26
N PRO A 206 -6.94 -8.47 -20.31
CA PRO A 206 -8.29 -8.74 -19.81
C PRO A 206 -9.06 -7.51 -19.30
N LEU A 207 -8.36 -6.47 -18.83
CA LEU A 207 -9.01 -5.27 -18.29
C LEU A 207 -9.73 -4.44 -19.37
N SER A 208 -9.42 -4.64 -20.65
CA SER A 208 -10.03 -3.87 -21.75
C SER A 208 -11.55 -4.02 -21.85
N ALA A 209 -12.13 -5.10 -21.33
CA ALA A 209 -13.57 -5.33 -21.28
C ALA A 209 -14.26 -4.62 -20.09
N LEU A 210 -13.53 -4.21 -19.06
CA LEU A 210 -14.08 -3.72 -17.78
C LEU A 210 -14.44 -2.24 -17.83
N THR A 211 -15.30 -1.84 -18.77
CA THR A 211 -15.62 -0.43 -19.06
C THR A 211 -16.32 0.34 -17.93
N LYS A 212 -16.80 -0.37 -16.90
CA LYS A 212 -17.41 0.20 -15.68
C LYS A 212 -16.39 0.50 -14.57
N LEU A 213 -15.12 0.16 -14.77
CA LEU A 213 -14.06 0.36 -13.79
C LEU A 213 -13.90 1.85 -13.47
N ARG A 214 -13.95 2.17 -12.17
CA ARG A 214 -13.77 3.53 -11.63
C ARG A 214 -12.48 3.65 -10.83
N GLU A 215 -12.08 2.60 -10.12
CA GLU A 215 -10.80 2.59 -9.41
C GLU A 215 -9.98 1.34 -9.74
N LEU A 216 -8.74 1.57 -10.18
CA LEU A 216 -7.79 0.53 -10.52
C LEU A 216 -6.49 0.75 -9.75
N ASN A 217 -6.07 -0.29 -9.03
CA ASN A 217 -4.80 -0.35 -8.33
C ASN A 217 -4.04 -1.61 -8.75
N LEU A 218 -2.92 -1.38 -9.46
CA LEU A 218 -1.97 -2.40 -9.90
C LEU A 218 -0.54 -2.06 -9.44
N THR A 219 -0.43 -1.38 -8.31
CA THR A 219 0.86 -0.92 -7.78
C THR A 219 1.79 -2.10 -7.50
N GLN A 220 3.10 -1.89 -7.65
CA GLN A 220 4.13 -2.86 -7.28
C GLN A 220 4.00 -4.26 -7.90
N ASN A 221 3.42 -4.37 -9.10
CA ASN A 221 3.49 -5.60 -9.89
C ASN A 221 4.85 -5.79 -10.56
N ARG A 222 5.64 -4.70 -10.69
CA ARG A 222 7.05 -4.66 -11.14
C ARG A 222 7.32 -5.21 -12.54
N LYS A 223 6.29 -5.59 -13.29
CA LYS A 223 6.40 -6.22 -14.62
C LYS A 223 5.45 -5.63 -15.66
N ILE A 224 4.49 -4.80 -15.25
CA ILE A 224 3.54 -4.18 -16.18
C ILE A 224 4.28 -3.14 -17.02
N LYS A 225 4.16 -3.25 -18.33
CA LYS A 225 4.76 -2.33 -19.31
C LYS A 225 3.70 -1.72 -20.20
N ASP A 226 2.87 -2.58 -20.80
CA ASP A 226 1.81 -2.19 -21.72
C ASP A 226 0.53 -1.87 -20.96
N ILE A 227 0.11 -0.60 -21.05
CA ILE A 227 -1.17 -0.13 -20.51
C ILE A 227 -2.18 0.24 -21.60
N THR A 228 -1.94 -0.12 -22.85
CA THR A 228 -2.89 0.02 -23.97
C THR A 228 -4.29 -0.51 -23.65
N PRO A 229 -4.47 -1.63 -22.90
CA PRO A 229 -5.79 -2.11 -22.51
C PRO A 229 -6.65 -1.11 -21.74
N LEU A 230 -6.06 -0.08 -21.11
CA LEU A 230 -6.78 0.94 -20.35
C LEU A 230 -7.44 2.02 -21.22
N ARG A 231 -7.11 2.10 -22.52
CA ARG A 231 -7.45 3.23 -23.41
C ARG A 231 -8.93 3.61 -23.45
N ASN A 232 -9.82 2.62 -23.31
CA ASN A 232 -11.27 2.82 -23.42
C ASN A 232 -11.99 2.79 -22.06
N LEU A 233 -11.26 2.73 -20.95
CA LEU A 233 -11.83 2.70 -19.59
C LEU A 233 -12.18 4.11 -19.10
N VAL A 234 -12.96 4.84 -19.91
CA VAL A 234 -13.28 6.27 -19.74
C VAL A 234 -14.08 6.60 -18.47
N SER A 235 -14.48 5.58 -17.72
CA SER A 235 -15.11 5.70 -16.40
C SER A 235 -14.10 5.79 -15.26
N LEU A 236 -12.81 5.57 -15.50
CA LEU A 236 -11.77 5.61 -14.48
C LEU A 236 -11.66 6.99 -13.83
N GLU A 237 -11.66 6.99 -12.51
CA GLU A 237 -11.53 8.15 -11.62
C GLU A 237 -10.23 8.08 -10.83
N LYS A 238 -9.79 6.88 -10.42
CA LYS A 238 -8.54 6.69 -9.68
C LYS A 238 -7.69 5.58 -10.29
N LEU A 239 -6.43 5.90 -10.58
CA LEU A 239 -5.50 4.98 -11.20
C LEU A 239 -4.17 4.96 -10.44
N LYS A 240 -3.80 3.79 -9.91
CA LYS A 240 -2.54 3.56 -9.21
C LYS A 240 -1.70 2.52 -9.96
N LEU A 241 -0.57 2.95 -10.49
CA LEU A 241 0.33 2.17 -11.34
C LEU A 241 1.79 2.24 -10.87
N ASP A 242 2.06 2.75 -9.65
CA ASP A 242 3.43 2.91 -9.18
C ASP A 242 4.22 1.60 -9.13
N ARG A 243 5.55 1.71 -9.28
CA ARG A 243 6.51 0.59 -9.23
C ARG A 243 6.19 -0.49 -10.26
N ASN A 244 6.08 -0.07 -11.51
CA ASN A 244 5.98 -0.94 -12.68
C ASN A 244 7.09 -0.57 -13.68
N LEU A 245 6.93 -0.91 -14.95
CA LEU A 245 7.90 -0.69 -16.02
C LEU A 245 7.26 0.03 -17.21
N ILE A 246 6.32 0.94 -16.94
CA ILE A 246 5.53 1.65 -17.95
C ILE A 246 6.37 2.77 -18.57
N GLU A 247 6.44 2.78 -19.90
CA GLU A 247 7.16 3.79 -20.69
C GLU A 247 6.20 4.68 -21.49
N ASP A 248 5.20 4.07 -22.14
CA ASP A 248 4.18 4.73 -22.97
C ASP A 248 2.87 4.89 -22.18
N ILE A 249 2.42 6.14 -22.02
CA ILE A 249 1.17 6.49 -21.34
C ILE A 249 0.09 7.04 -22.29
N SER A 250 0.24 6.88 -23.60
CA SER A 250 -0.72 7.34 -24.62
C SER A 250 -2.14 6.78 -24.42
N ALA A 251 -2.26 5.63 -23.76
CA ALA A 251 -3.55 5.05 -23.37
C ALA A 251 -4.35 5.95 -22.43
N LEU A 252 -3.71 6.83 -21.67
CA LEU A 252 -4.39 7.66 -20.65
C LEU A 252 -5.08 8.89 -21.22
N GLN A 253 -4.77 9.31 -22.46
CA GLN A 253 -5.14 10.63 -23.00
C GLN A 253 -6.64 10.97 -22.99
N ASN A 254 -7.51 9.95 -22.97
CA ASN A 254 -8.97 10.09 -23.00
C ASN A 254 -9.64 9.77 -21.66
N LEU A 255 -8.87 9.47 -20.61
CA LEU A 255 -9.38 9.13 -19.27
C LEU A 255 -9.70 10.40 -18.46
N ILE A 256 -10.45 11.31 -19.06
CA ILE A 256 -10.71 12.68 -18.58
C ILE A 256 -11.49 12.77 -17.26
N LYS A 257 -11.93 11.63 -16.71
CA LYS A 257 -12.57 11.53 -15.40
C LYS A 257 -11.57 11.30 -14.26
N LEU A 258 -10.30 11.03 -14.55
CA LEU A 258 -9.27 10.83 -13.54
C LEU A 258 -9.16 12.05 -12.63
N THR A 259 -9.27 11.82 -11.32
CA THR A 259 -8.99 12.78 -10.25
C THR A 259 -7.71 12.40 -9.50
N TYR A 260 -7.34 11.11 -9.49
CA TYR A 260 -6.13 10.60 -8.86
C TYR A 260 -5.31 9.78 -9.87
N LEU A 261 -4.04 10.13 -10.06
CA LEU A 261 -3.09 9.37 -10.87
C LEU A 261 -1.75 9.22 -10.15
N ASN A 262 -1.39 7.98 -9.82
CA ASN A 262 -0.07 7.66 -9.30
C ASN A 262 0.69 6.76 -10.27
N MET A 263 1.82 7.26 -10.77
CA MET A 263 2.71 6.54 -11.68
C MET A 263 4.17 6.58 -11.20
N LEU A 264 4.43 6.82 -9.91
CA LEU A 264 5.77 6.81 -9.33
C LEU A 264 6.54 5.54 -9.72
N GLU A 265 7.85 5.67 -9.83
CA GLU A 265 8.78 4.57 -10.13
C GLU A 265 8.40 3.81 -11.42
N ASN A 266 8.11 4.55 -12.49
CA ASN A 266 7.99 4.06 -13.87
C ASN A 266 8.92 4.86 -14.81
N PRO A 267 9.53 4.24 -15.83
CA PRO A 267 10.39 4.92 -16.81
C PRO A 267 9.59 5.64 -17.92
N ILE A 268 8.67 6.54 -17.55
CA ILE A 268 7.78 7.24 -18.50
C ILE A 268 8.59 8.22 -19.35
N GLN A 269 8.35 8.20 -20.67
CA GLN A 269 9.11 9.01 -21.63
C GLN A 269 8.42 10.34 -22.01
N ASP A 270 7.09 10.34 -22.18
CA ASP A 270 6.33 11.48 -22.70
C ASP A 270 5.10 11.76 -21.82
N LEU A 271 5.08 12.93 -21.18
CA LEU A 271 3.99 13.34 -20.28
C LEU A 271 2.90 14.16 -20.98
N SER A 272 3.07 14.51 -22.25
CA SER A 272 2.14 15.38 -22.99
C SER A 272 0.72 14.80 -23.11
N TYR A 273 0.57 13.48 -22.97
CA TYR A 273 -0.72 12.78 -22.94
C TYR A 273 -1.58 13.12 -21.72
N LEU A 274 -1.00 13.72 -20.66
CA LEU A 274 -1.73 14.09 -19.46
C LEU A 274 -2.48 15.44 -19.58
N LYS A 275 -2.19 16.25 -20.60
CA LYS A 275 -2.70 17.63 -20.73
C LYS A 275 -4.24 17.76 -20.66
N ASN A 276 -4.96 16.73 -21.12
CA ASN A 276 -6.43 16.75 -21.17
C ASN A 276 -7.08 16.26 -19.87
N LEU A 277 -6.30 15.77 -18.90
CA LEU A 277 -6.78 15.21 -17.64
C LEU A 277 -7.07 16.33 -16.62
N THR A 278 -7.79 17.35 -17.06
CA THR A 278 -8.04 18.61 -16.32
C THR A 278 -8.81 18.45 -15.01
N LYS A 279 -9.37 17.25 -14.76
CA LYS A 279 -10.00 16.88 -13.48
C LYS A 279 -9.02 16.34 -12.44
N LEU A 280 -7.74 16.15 -12.77
CA LEU A 280 -6.74 15.68 -11.82
C LEU A 280 -6.64 16.63 -10.62
N GLU A 281 -6.76 16.03 -9.45
CA GLU A 281 -6.58 16.65 -8.14
C GLU A 281 -5.26 16.18 -7.52
N GLU A 282 -4.87 14.93 -7.75
CA GLU A 282 -3.62 14.36 -7.24
C GLU A 282 -2.80 13.71 -8.37
N LEU A 283 -1.54 14.14 -8.49
CA LEU A 283 -0.60 13.62 -9.49
C LEU A 283 0.74 13.25 -8.85
N TRP A 284 1.15 12.00 -9.04
CA TRP A 284 2.40 11.47 -8.51
C TRP A 284 3.29 10.94 -9.63
N LEU A 285 4.46 11.55 -9.81
CA LEU A 285 5.44 11.30 -10.86
C LEU A 285 6.86 11.19 -10.27
N SER A 286 7.72 10.42 -10.92
CA SER A 286 9.16 10.37 -10.60
C SER A 286 9.96 10.05 -11.86
N TYR A 287 11.27 10.30 -11.85
CA TYR A 287 12.18 9.93 -12.95
C TYR A 287 11.79 10.51 -14.32
N THR A 288 11.26 11.73 -14.35
CA THR A 288 10.91 12.42 -15.59
C THR A 288 12.11 13.20 -16.14
N GLN A 289 12.04 13.67 -17.39
CA GLN A 289 13.00 14.63 -17.96
C GLN A 289 12.37 16.03 -18.00
N ASP A 290 13.12 17.06 -17.59
CA ASP A 290 12.64 18.43 -17.26
C ASP A 290 11.90 19.16 -18.41
N GLY A 291 12.15 18.79 -19.67
CA GLY A 291 11.72 19.55 -20.86
C GLY A 291 10.22 19.59 -21.19
N GLU A 292 9.35 18.90 -20.44
CA GLU A 292 7.96 18.64 -20.88
C GLU A 292 6.86 19.01 -19.87
N LEU A 293 7.15 19.69 -18.77
CA LEU A 293 6.16 19.91 -17.70
C LEU A 293 5.13 21.04 -17.95
N LEU A 294 5.18 21.70 -19.10
CA LEU A 294 4.25 22.78 -19.45
C LEU A 294 2.77 22.35 -19.48
N PHE A 295 2.49 21.06 -19.71
CA PHE A 295 1.11 20.54 -19.66
C PHE A 295 0.47 20.72 -18.27
N LEU A 296 1.27 20.83 -17.20
CA LEU A 296 0.76 21.04 -15.84
C LEU A 296 -0.06 22.32 -15.76
N THR A 297 0.23 23.33 -16.59
CA THR A 297 -0.54 24.58 -16.64
C THR A 297 -2.02 24.37 -16.98
N GLU A 298 -2.40 23.26 -17.61
CA GLU A 298 -3.80 22.92 -17.91
C GLU A 298 -4.52 22.26 -16.72
N LEU A 299 -3.78 21.71 -15.74
CA LEU A 299 -4.32 20.91 -14.65
C LEU A 299 -4.72 21.79 -13.44
N LYS A 300 -5.66 22.72 -13.67
CA LYS A 300 -6.06 23.75 -12.70
C LYS A 300 -6.66 23.21 -11.39
N ASN A 301 -7.13 21.97 -11.39
CA ASN A 301 -7.72 21.34 -10.20
C ASN A 301 -6.69 20.65 -9.31
N LEU A 302 -5.39 20.65 -9.68
CA LEU A 302 -4.36 20.03 -8.86
C LEU A 302 -4.33 20.61 -7.45
N TYR A 303 -4.56 19.73 -6.50
CA TYR A 303 -4.47 19.93 -5.07
C TYR A 303 -3.13 19.41 -4.54
N LEU A 304 -2.67 18.27 -5.05
CA LEU A 304 -1.40 17.64 -4.70
C LEU A 304 -0.57 17.34 -5.95
N LEU A 305 0.69 17.78 -5.93
CA LEU A 305 1.69 17.45 -6.94
C LEU A 305 2.93 16.85 -6.25
N TRP A 306 3.24 15.61 -6.59
CA TRP A 306 4.40 14.89 -6.07
C TRP A 306 5.34 14.51 -7.21
N MET A 307 6.55 15.04 -7.17
CA MET A 307 7.56 14.92 -8.23
C MET A 307 8.96 14.77 -7.66
N THR A 308 9.36 13.54 -7.37
CA THR A 308 10.68 13.25 -6.78
C THR A 308 11.68 12.76 -7.82
N SER A 309 12.93 13.22 -7.75
CA SER A 309 14.01 12.73 -8.61
C SER A 309 13.70 12.85 -10.11
N CYS A 310 13.25 14.03 -10.54
CA CYS A 310 12.81 14.34 -11.90
C CYS A 310 13.73 15.32 -12.63
N ASN A 311 14.90 15.64 -12.06
CA ASN A 311 15.84 16.66 -12.57
C ASN A 311 15.17 18.00 -12.87
N VAL A 312 14.14 18.38 -12.10
CA VAL A 312 13.39 19.62 -12.31
C VAL A 312 14.27 20.81 -11.92
N THR A 313 14.43 21.76 -12.84
CA THR A 313 15.15 23.02 -12.57
C THR A 313 14.22 24.23 -12.56
N ASP A 314 13.21 24.24 -13.43
CA ASP A 314 12.24 25.33 -13.58
C ASP A 314 10.85 24.89 -13.15
N ILE A 315 10.20 25.73 -12.34
CA ILE A 315 8.84 25.54 -11.82
C ILE A 315 7.89 26.70 -12.17
N GLN A 316 8.19 27.52 -13.20
CA GLN A 316 7.33 28.65 -13.62
C GLN A 316 5.86 28.26 -13.85
N TYR A 317 5.59 27.04 -14.33
CA TYR A 317 4.24 26.54 -14.59
C TYR A 317 3.35 26.51 -13.33
N LEU A 318 3.94 26.37 -12.13
CA LEU A 318 3.22 26.31 -10.85
C LEU A 318 2.49 27.61 -10.52
N LYS A 319 2.97 28.76 -11.02
CA LYS A 319 2.33 30.07 -10.79
C LYS A 319 0.85 30.09 -11.16
N SER A 320 0.46 29.21 -12.09
CA SER A 320 -0.89 29.13 -12.63
C SER A 320 -1.80 28.10 -11.92
N LEU A 321 -1.29 27.42 -10.88
CA LEU A 321 -1.96 26.32 -10.17
C LEU A 321 -2.38 26.74 -8.75
N ALA A 322 -3.27 27.73 -8.68
CA ALA A 322 -3.69 28.37 -7.43
C ALA A 322 -4.41 27.44 -6.42
N ASN A 323 -4.81 26.24 -6.86
CA ASN A 323 -5.46 25.22 -6.00
C ASN A 323 -4.47 24.28 -5.32
N LEU A 324 -3.15 24.41 -5.54
CA LEU A 324 -2.16 23.55 -4.89
C LEU A 324 -2.09 23.81 -3.39
N HIS A 325 -2.23 22.73 -2.63
CA HIS A 325 -2.04 22.70 -1.17
C HIS A 325 -0.82 21.89 -0.79
N LYS A 326 -0.43 20.91 -1.61
CA LYS A 326 0.65 19.96 -1.27
C LYS A 326 1.60 19.80 -2.44
N ILE A 327 2.86 20.10 -2.21
CA ILE A 327 3.93 20.00 -3.19
C ILE A 327 5.08 19.20 -2.60
N ASN A 328 5.55 18.19 -3.34
CA ASN A 328 6.83 17.55 -3.09
C ASN A 328 7.69 17.62 -4.37
N PHE A 329 8.86 18.24 -4.25
CA PHE A 329 9.92 18.26 -5.26
C PHE A 329 11.26 17.81 -4.66
N ASP A 330 11.27 16.86 -3.72
CA ASP A 330 12.49 16.34 -3.11
C ASP A 330 13.42 15.72 -4.18
N GLY A 331 14.72 15.98 -4.05
CA GLY A 331 15.76 15.42 -4.92
C GLY A 331 15.69 15.93 -6.36
N ASN A 332 15.47 17.23 -6.56
CA ASN A 332 15.53 17.90 -7.86
C ASN A 332 16.66 18.95 -7.87
N ASP A 333 16.70 19.78 -8.91
CA ASP A 333 17.74 20.79 -9.14
C ASP A 333 17.16 22.22 -9.09
N ILE A 334 16.12 22.44 -8.26
CA ILE A 334 15.39 23.71 -8.15
C ILE A 334 16.24 24.75 -7.43
N THR A 335 16.25 25.97 -7.97
CA THR A 335 16.96 27.13 -7.40
C THR A 335 16.04 28.32 -7.13
N ASP A 336 15.06 28.56 -8.01
CA ASP A 336 14.14 29.71 -7.94
C ASP A 336 12.76 29.31 -7.41
N LEU A 337 12.39 29.86 -6.25
CA LEU A 337 11.07 29.66 -5.64
C LEU A 337 10.06 30.77 -5.98
N SER A 338 10.43 31.77 -6.79
CA SER A 338 9.57 32.90 -7.15
C SER A 338 8.17 32.49 -7.68
N PRO A 339 7.99 31.37 -8.42
CA PRO A 339 6.67 30.93 -8.87
C PRO A 339 5.71 30.56 -7.75
N LEU A 340 6.21 30.24 -6.56
CA LEU A 340 5.41 29.82 -5.40
C LEU A 340 4.77 30.99 -4.65
N SER A 341 5.26 32.23 -4.83
CA SER A 341 4.90 33.41 -4.04
C SER A 341 3.40 33.70 -3.89
N ASN A 342 2.58 33.28 -4.87
CA ASN A 342 1.13 33.49 -4.87
C ASN A 342 0.29 32.24 -4.54
N LEU A 343 0.92 31.10 -4.22
CA LEU A 343 0.22 29.87 -3.86
C LEU A 343 -0.21 29.90 -2.39
N LYS A 344 -1.10 30.83 -2.05
CA LYS A 344 -1.51 31.10 -0.66
C LYS A 344 -2.19 29.94 0.05
N GLN A 345 -2.67 28.95 -0.71
CA GLN A 345 -3.28 27.73 -0.17
C GLN A 345 -2.26 26.65 0.18
N LEU A 346 -0.97 26.88 -0.06
CA LEU A 346 0.06 25.88 0.16
C LEU A 346 0.21 25.57 1.65
N GLU A 347 -0.02 24.31 2.00
CA GLU A 347 0.10 23.76 3.34
C GLU A 347 1.40 22.98 3.50
N TRP A 348 1.73 22.12 2.52
CA TRP A 348 2.90 21.26 2.55
C TRP A 348 3.83 21.59 1.38
N LEU A 349 5.10 21.85 1.71
CA LEU A 349 6.15 22.10 0.73
C LEU A 349 7.41 21.31 1.10
N TYR A 350 7.71 20.28 0.31
CA TYR A 350 8.91 19.47 0.46
C TYR A 350 9.86 19.74 -0.71
N LEU A 351 11.07 20.19 -0.37
CA LEU A 351 12.13 20.63 -1.27
C LEU A 351 13.49 20.10 -0.78
N ASP A 352 13.53 18.97 -0.07
CA ASP A 352 14.76 18.37 0.40
C ASP A 352 15.69 18.05 -0.78
N GLN A 353 17.01 18.18 -0.59
CA GLN A 353 18.02 17.87 -1.62
C GLN A 353 17.78 18.62 -2.93
N ASN A 354 17.68 19.95 -2.85
CA ASN A 354 17.65 20.86 -4.00
C ASN A 354 18.82 21.86 -3.91
N GLN A 355 18.78 22.92 -4.72
CA GLN A 355 19.82 23.95 -4.79
C GLN A 355 19.28 25.34 -4.40
N VAL A 356 18.24 25.37 -3.55
CA VAL A 356 17.57 26.61 -3.12
C VAL A 356 18.52 27.45 -2.27
N THR A 357 18.56 28.76 -2.56
CA THR A 357 19.33 29.76 -1.81
C THR A 357 18.43 30.84 -1.23
N ASP A 358 17.49 31.35 -2.03
CA ASP A 358 16.53 32.38 -1.66
C ASP A 358 15.16 31.78 -1.34
N ILE A 359 14.72 31.97 -0.09
CA ILE A 359 13.41 31.54 0.40
C ILE A 359 12.45 32.71 0.68
N THR A 360 12.77 33.92 0.23
CA THR A 360 11.89 35.11 0.30
C THR A 360 10.46 34.82 -0.19
N PRO A 361 10.23 34.05 -1.28
CA PRO A 361 8.88 33.71 -1.73
C PRO A 361 8.00 33.02 -0.67
N LEU A 362 8.61 32.35 0.32
CA LEU A 362 7.90 31.62 1.38
C LEU A 362 7.35 32.52 2.48
N GLU A 363 7.85 33.76 2.62
CA GLU A 363 7.43 34.71 3.68
C GLU A 363 5.92 34.92 3.71
N SER A 364 5.30 34.92 2.53
CA SER A 364 3.91 35.26 2.35
C SER A 364 2.96 34.05 2.22
N LEU A 365 3.46 32.83 2.47
CA LEU A 365 2.69 31.59 2.42
C LEU A 365 2.24 31.20 3.82
N GLU A 366 1.19 31.87 4.29
CA GLU A 366 0.74 31.81 5.69
C GLU A 366 -0.02 30.52 6.06
N ASN A 367 -0.36 29.67 5.08
CA ASN A 367 -1.02 28.38 5.34
C ASN A 367 -0.04 27.22 5.53
N LEU A 368 1.27 27.45 5.44
CA LEU A 368 2.28 26.39 5.57
C LEU A 368 2.24 25.76 6.96
N THR A 369 2.07 24.44 7.02
CA THR A 369 2.15 23.65 8.26
C THR A 369 3.28 22.63 8.24
N ALA A 370 3.78 22.26 7.05
CA ALA A 370 4.89 21.32 6.90
C ALA A 370 5.84 21.77 5.78
N LEU A 371 7.04 22.20 6.17
CA LEU A 371 8.07 22.72 5.28
C LEU A 371 9.35 21.91 5.46
N ARG A 372 9.84 21.29 4.38
CA ARG A 372 11.10 20.55 4.37
C ARG A 372 12.06 21.15 3.34
N LEU A 373 13.21 21.60 3.83
CA LEU A 373 14.25 22.28 3.06
C LEU A 373 15.64 21.68 3.33
N TRP A 374 15.72 20.42 3.78
CA TRP A 374 17.00 19.79 4.12
C TRP A 374 17.95 19.75 2.93
N ASN A 375 19.24 19.85 3.18
CA ASN A 375 20.30 19.75 2.18
C ASN A 375 20.08 20.69 0.97
N ASN A 376 19.86 21.98 1.26
CA ASN A 376 19.85 23.07 0.29
C ASN A 376 21.06 23.99 0.52
N GLN A 377 21.07 25.17 -0.09
CA GLN A 377 22.12 26.19 0.03
C GLN A 377 21.62 27.45 0.75
N ILE A 378 20.66 27.29 1.67
CA ILE A 378 20.04 28.39 2.41
C ILE A 378 21.00 28.89 3.48
N THR A 379 21.19 30.21 3.53
CA THR A 379 22.06 30.84 4.54
C THR A 379 21.27 31.72 5.50
N ASP A 380 20.16 32.32 5.04
CA ASP A 380 19.33 33.24 5.81
C ASP A 380 17.88 32.74 5.84
N ILE A 381 17.32 32.62 7.05
CA ILE A 381 15.93 32.20 7.27
C ILE A 381 15.01 33.32 7.76
N LEU A 382 15.45 34.59 7.71
CA LEU A 382 14.58 35.74 8.03
C LEU A 382 13.19 35.65 7.38
N PRO A 383 13.02 35.21 6.10
CA PRO A 383 11.69 35.03 5.52
C PRO A 383 10.77 34.08 6.30
N LEU A 384 11.31 33.04 6.96
CA LEU A 384 10.51 32.12 7.78
C LEU A 384 10.12 32.75 9.12
N GLU A 385 11.01 33.55 9.71
CA GLU A 385 10.71 34.32 10.92
C GLU A 385 9.62 35.38 10.63
N ASN A 386 9.70 36.06 9.49
CA ASN A 386 8.69 37.01 9.03
C ASN A 386 7.35 36.35 8.63
N ASN A 387 7.35 35.06 8.29
CA ASN A 387 6.13 34.33 7.96
C ASN A 387 5.22 34.26 9.20
N LYS A 388 4.05 34.92 9.09
CA LYS A 388 3.07 35.07 10.18
C LYS A 388 2.16 33.86 10.37
N GLY A 389 2.17 32.94 9.40
CA GLY A 389 1.37 31.71 9.43
C GLY A 389 1.98 30.62 10.30
N LEU A 390 3.30 30.44 10.22
CA LEU A 390 4.03 29.40 10.95
C LEU A 390 3.92 29.57 12.47
N GLY A 391 3.22 28.64 13.13
CA GLY A 391 2.90 28.66 14.55
C GLY A 391 2.98 27.28 15.23
N GLU A 392 2.07 27.04 16.18
CA GLU A 392 2.15 25.87 17.07
C GLU A 392 1.98 24.55 16.29
N ARG A 393 2.95 23.64 16.46
CA ARG A 393 3.00 22.29 15.85
C ARG A 393 3.33 22.26 14.35
N ASP A 394 3.56 23.41 13.73
CA ASP A 394 4.05 23.45 12.36
C ASP A 394 5.48 22.94 12.29
N GLU A 395 5.81 22.27 11.20
CA GLU A 395 7.05 21.53 11.03
C GLU A 395 7.97 22.24 10.04
N VAL A 396 9.21 22.56 10.47
CA VAL A 396 10.23 23.18 9.61
C VAL A 396 11.53 22.37 9.68
N GLY A 397 11.92 21.80 8.56
CA GLY A 397 13.17 21.09 8.38
C GLY A 397 14.22 21.92 7.63
N LEU A 398 15.39 22.15 8.23
CA LEU A 398 16.51 22.93 7.68
C LEU A 398 17.86 22.18 7.73
N PHE A 399 17.90 20.92 8.17
CA PHE A 399 19.15 20.17 8.33
C PHE A 399 20.01 20.16 7.06
N GLY A 400 21.32 20.36 7.19
CA GLY A 400 22.24 20.33 6.05
C GLY A 400 22.26 21.60 5.19
N ASN A 401 21.74 22.71 5.69
CA ASN A 401 21.90 24.04 5.09
C ASN A 401 23.07 24.81 5.73
N PRO A 402 23.80 25.65 4.97
CA PRO A 402 24.85 26.53 5.49
C PRO A 402 24.29 27.77 6.21
N LEU A 403 23.46 27.57 7.24
CA LEU A 403 22.80 28.65 7.98
C LEU A 403 23.81 29.61 8.63
N ASN A 404 23.54 30.92 8.54
CA ASN A 404 24.34 31.95 9.18
C ASN A 404 24.08 32.05 10.70
N GLU A 405 24.95 32.76 11.43
CA GLU A 405 24.88 32.86 12.89
C GLU A 405 23.56 33.46 13.39
N ILE A 406 23.00 34.45 12.68
CA ILE A 406 21.75 35.13 13.08
C ILE A 406 20.57 34.16 12.94
N SER A 407 20.53 33.40 11.84
CA SER A 407 19.53 32.35 11.62
C SER A 407 19.52 31.34 12.77
N ILE A 408 20.71 30.89 13.17
CA ILE A 408 20.89 29.90 14.23
C ILE A 408 20.52 30.47 15.61
N ASN A 409 21.02 31.65 15.95
CA ASN A 409 20.98 32.17 17.32
C ASN A 409 19.76 33.06 17.61
N GLU A 410 19.10 33.59 16.59
CA GLU A 410 17.97 34.52 16.75
C GLU A 410 16.69 33.98 16.10
N TYR A 411 16.72 33.68 14.80
CA TYR A 411 15.50 33.35 14.05
C TYR A 411 14.94 31.96 14.42
N ILE A 412 15.78 30.94 14.58
CA ILE A 412 15.31 29.62 15.02
C ILE A 412 14.70 29.64 16.43
N PRO A 413 15.32 30.27 17.45
CA PRO A 413 14.68 30.47 18.74
C PRO A 413 13.35 31.23 18.65
N ALA A 414 13.26 32.26 17.81
CA ALA A 414 12.02 33.01 17.60
C ALA A 414 10.90 32.11 17.03
N LEU A 415 11.20 31.29 16.01
CA LEU A 415 10.27 30.30 15.47
C LEU A 415 9.79 29.31 16.55
N ARG A 416 10.73 28.73 17.31
CA ARG A 416 10.42 27.78 18.40
C ARG A 416 9.58 28.41 19.51
N ALA A 417 9.80 29.69 19.81
CA ALA A 417 9.00 30.42 20.79
C ALA A 417 7.53 30.58 20.37
N ARG A 418 7.23 30.51 19.07
CA ARG A 418 5.86 30.45 18.52
C ARG A 418 5.27 29.05 18.49
N GLY A 419 6.01 28.03 18.93
CA GLY A 419 5.58 26.63 18.94
C GLY A 419 5.90 25.84 17.65
N VAL A 420 6.68 26.42 16.73
CA VAL A 420 7.15 25.73 15.52
C VAL A 420 8.18 24.67 15.89
N VAL A 421 8.03 23.46 15.34
CA VAL A 421 8.98 22.36 15.49
C VAL A 421 10.07 22.49 14.42
N VAL A 422 11.25 22.93 14.83
CA VAL A 422 12.39 23.18 13.92
C VAL A 422 13.50 22.14 14.10
N TRP A 423 13.85 21.43 13.02
CA TRP A 423 15.04 20.56 12.92
C TRP A 423 16.07 21.21 11.99
N TRP A 424 17.32 21.39 12.43
CA TRP A 424 18.35 22.10 11.67
C TRP A 424 19.75 21.58 11.98
#